data_AF-A0AAU2CKB8-F1
#
_entry.id   AF-A0AAU2CKB8-F1
#
_cell.length_a   1.000
_cell.length_b   1.000
_cell.length_c   1.000
_cell.angle_alpha   90.00
_cell.angle_beta   90.00
_cell.angle_gamma   90.00
#
_symmetry.space_group_name_H-M   'P 1'
#
loop_
_entity.id
_entity.type
_entity.pdbx_description
1 polymer ?
#
loop_
_entity_poly.entity_id
_entity_poly.type
_entity_poly.pdbx_seq_one_letter_code
_entity_poly.pdbx_strand_id
1 'polypeptide(L)'
;MRTPKWKILGVTDDFTECGCCGRRGLKRTIALMPMDADGNEEGTAEDVAYYGTSCAAVALGWTHGKVTDTARAAQAERDQHDAYARRMISLYAPVEFAPVRDKARVFYGRNRSLRDTGVKATEEVAKVLAEARATLADTTTGPARPSRIEDFGRYVVIFTREGSIHRVLRVPDDEGKREEQASAAARRAEELDGSILVVAALDGEAARDVAYTHDLAPAYFEQAAHV
;
A
#
# COMPACT_ATOMS: atom_id res chain seq x y z
N MET A 1 -36.84 -3.24 -16.50
CA MET A 1 -35.42 -3.21 -16.10
C MET A 1 -35.35 -2.65 -14.69
N ARG A 2 -34.74 -3.38 -13.74
CA ARG A 2 -34.41 -2.79 -12.43
C ARG A 2 -33.27 -1.80 -12.65
N THR A 3 -33.39 -0.59 -12.13
CA THR A 3 -32.24 0.34 -12.09
C THR A 3 -31.27 -0.23 -11.07
N PRO A 4 -30.03 -0.58 -11.45
CA PRO A 4 -29.06 -1.09 -10.50
C PRO A 4 -28.84 -0.07 -9.38
N LYS A 5 -28.77 -0.55 -8.14
CA LYS A 5 -28.22 0.26 -7.05
C LYS A 5 -26.71 0.35 -7.26
N TRP A 6 -26.10 1.46 -6.87
CA TRP A 6 -24.68 1.69 -7.10
C TRP A 6 -23.95 1.92 -5.77
N LYS A 7 -22.75 1.37 -5.65
CA LYS A 7 -21.76 1.70 -4.61
C LYS A 7 -20.63 2.52 -5.22
N ILE A 8 -20.21 3.58 -4.54
CA ILE A 8 -19.01 4.32 -4.92
C ILE A 8 -17.79 3.54 -4.40
N LEU A 9 -16.86 3.18 -5.30
CA LEU A 9 -15.60 2.54 -4.94
C LEU A 9 -14.47 3.54 -4.69
N GLY A 10 -14.58 4.75 -5.25
CA GLY A 10 -13.56 5.78 -5.15
C GLY A 10 -13.57 6.70 -6.37
N VAL A 11 -12.40 7.28 -6.65
CA VAL A 11 -12.18 8.13 -7.82
C VAL A 11 -10.98 7.65 -8.62
N THR A 12 -10.96 7.95 -9.90
CA THR A 12 -9.80 7.68 -10.75
C THR A 12 -9.62 8.77 -11.80
N ASP A 13 -8.36 9.06 -12.11
CA ASP A 13 -7.96 10.01 -13.15
C ASP A 13 -7.54 9.25 -14.44
N ASP A 14 -7.56 7.91 -14.43
CA ASP A 14 -7.19 7.05 -15.57
C ASP A 14 -8.26 7.02 -16.67
N PHE A 15 -9.53 7.16 -16.28
CA PHE A 15 -10.66 7.21 -17.19
C PHE A 15 -11.11 8.65 -17.42
N THR A 16 -10.98 9.12 -18.66
CA THR A 16 -11.26 10.51 -19.04
C THR A 16 -12.57 10.69 -19.82
N GLU A 17 -13.34 9.61 -20.00
CA GLU A 17 -14.65 9.60 -20.66
C GLU A 17 -15.74 9.11 -19.69
N CYS A 18 -16.90 9.76 -19.69
CA CYS A 18 -18.05 9.36 -18.89
C CYS A 18 -18.78 8.18 -19.54
N GLY A 19 -18.84 7.03 -18.86
CA GLY A 19 -19.59 5.85 -19.34
C GLY A 19 -21.11 6.06 -19.43
N CYS A 20 -21.67 7.11 -18.81
CA CYS A 20 -23.10 7.40 -18.87
C CYS A 20 -23.50 8.28 -20.07
N CYS A 21 -22.72 9.34 -20.35
CA CYS A 21 -23.09 10.34 -21.35
C CYS A 21 -22.06 10.53 -22.48
N GLY A 22 -20.96 9.78 -22.47
CA GLY A 22 -19.89 9.87 -23.47
C GLY A 22 -19.05 11.15 -23.42
N ARG A 23 -19.24 12.02 -22.41
CA ARG A 23 -18.44 13.24 -22.28
C ARG A 23 -16.97 12.90 -22.05
N ARG A 24 -16.09 13.41 -22.90
CA ARG A 24 -14.63 13.23 -22.86
C ARG A 24 -13.89 14.39 -22.17
N GLY A 25 -12.60 14.19 -21.91
CA GLY A 25 -11.72 15.19 -21.31
C GLY A 25 -12.02 15.44 -19.83
N LEU A 26 -12.59 14.45 -19.14
CA LEU A 26 -12.78 14.51 -17.70
C LEU A 26 -11.42 14.41 -17.01
N LYS A 27 -11.19 15.29 -16.04
CA LYS A 27 -9.98 15.23 -15.19
C LYS A 27 -10.05 14.08 -14.17
N ARG A 28 -11.26 13.61 -13.89
CA ARG A 28 -11.58 12.63 -12.84
C ARG A 28 -12.94 11.99 -13.11
N THR A 29 -13.04 10.71 -12.81
CA THR A 29 -14.30 9.95 -12.80
C THR A 29 -14.54 9.31 -11.44
N ILE A 30 -15.81 8.99 -11.17
CA ILE A 30 -16.28 8.23 -10.02
C ILE A 30 -16.46 6.79 -10.48
N ALA A 31 -15.83 5.85 -9.80
CA ALA A 31 -16.00 4.43 -10.03
C ALA A 31 -17.23 3.92 -9.27
N LEU A 32 -18.18 3.32 -10.00
CA LEU A 32 -19.44 2.81 -9.47
C LEU A 32 -19.56 1.31 -9.71
N MET A 33 -19.75 0.54 -8.64
CA MET A 33 -20.02 -0.89 -8.70
C MET A 33 -21.54 -1.13 -8.64
N PRO A 34 -22.12 -1.94 -9.54
CA PRO A 34 -23.52 -2.34 -9.41
C PRO A 34 -23.73 -3.12 -8.10
N MET A 35 -24.93 -3.02 -7.54
CA MET A 35 -25.33 -3.77 -6.36
C MET A 35 -26.61 -4.55 -6.63
N ASP A 36 -26.67 -5.75 -6.07
CA ASP A 36 -27.84 -6.61 -6.11
C ASP A 36 -28.99 -6.08 -5.23
N ALA A 37 -30.09 -6.82 -5.18
CA ALA A 37 -31.27 -6.43 -4.39
C ALA A 37 -30.98 -6.38 -2.88
N ASP A 38 -30.05 -7.20 -2.41
CA ASP A 38 -29.67 -7.37 -1.01
C ASP A 38 -28.58 -6.37 -0.57
N GLY A 39 -28.03 -5.61 -1.53
CA GLY A 39 -27.00 -4.60 -1.29
C GLY A 39 -25.58 -5.18 -1.26
N ASN A 40 -25.37 -6.34 -1.89
CA ASN A 40 -24.02 -6.85 -2.17
C ASN A 40 -23.54 -6.34 -3.52
N GLU A 41 -22.22 -6.29 -3.71
CA GLU A 41 -21.63 -5.97 -5.01
C GLU A 41 -22.02 -7.03 -6.04
N GLU A 42 -22.54 -6.58 -7.18
CA GLU A 42 -22.98 -7.42 -8.30
C GLU A 42 -22.04 -7.17 -9.48
N GLY A 43 -21.02 -8.02 -9.61
CA GLY A 43 -20.08 -7.99 -10.73
C GLY A 43 -18.62 -8.13 -10.32
N THR A 44 -17.75 -7.86 -11.29
CA THR A 44 -16.29 -7.86 -11.17
C THR A 44 -15.72 -6.49 -11.52
N ALA A 45 -14.39 -6.35 -11.54
CA ALA A 45 -13.73 -5.12 -11.98
C ALA A 45 -14.16 -4.66 -13.39
N GLU A 46 -14.60 -5.58 -14.25
CA GLU A 46 -15.09 -5.28 -15.61
C GLU A 46 -16.47 -4.61 -15.62
N ASP A 47 -17.26 -4.79 -14.56
CA ASP A 47 -18.61 -4.24 -14.41
C ASP A 47 -18.62 -2.84 -13.78
N VAL A 48 -17.44 -2.33 -13.38
CA VAL A 48 -17.30 -1.00 -12.79
C VAL A 48 -17.59 0.08 -13.84
N ALA A 49 -18.55 0.95 -13.53
CA ALA A 49 -18.90 2.09 -14.36
C ALA A 49 -18.16 3.35 -13.94
N TYR A 50 -17.53 4.05 -14.89
CA TYR A 50 -16.77 5.28 -14.66
C TYR A 50 -17.57 6.50 -15.10
N TYR A 51 -18.16 7.23 -14.16
CA TYR A 51 -19.02 8.38 -14.46
C TYR A 51 -18.39 9.70 -14.03
N GLY A 52 -18.65 10.77 -14.80
CA GLY A 52 -18.44 12.12 -14.29
C GLY A 52 -19.34 12.39 -13.09
N THR A 53 -18.93 13.29 -12.18
CA THR A 53 -19.63 13.56 -10.90
C THR A 53 -21.13 13.84 -11.07
N SER A 54 -21.52 14.59 -12.11
CA SER A 54 -22.94 14.88 -12.37
C SER A 54 -23.74 13.65 -12.78
N CYS A 55 -23.17 12.78 -13.63
CA CYS A 55 -23.83 11.54 -14.03
C CYS A 55 -23.89 10.55 -12.86
N ALA A 56 -22.86 10.49 -12.02
CA ALA A 56 -22.88 9.71 -10.79
C ALA A 56 -23.97 10.19 -9.82
N ALA A 57 -24.13 11.50 -9.65
CA ALA A 57 -25.19 12.09 -8.83
C ALA A 57 -26.59 11.69 -9.32
N VAL A 58 -26.82 11.72 -10.64
CA VAL A 58 -28.08 11.26 -11.24
C VAL A 58 -28.28 9.75 -11.02
N ALA A 59 -27.26 8.94 -11.27
CA ALA A 59 -27.34 7.48 -11.13
C ALA A 59 -27.62 7.05 -9.67
N LEU A 60 -27.08 7.77 -8.69
CA LEU A 60 -27.27 7.52 -7.26
C LEU A 60 -28.52 8.19 -6.69
N GLY A 61 -29.16 9.12 -7.41
CA GLY A 61 -30.22 9.98 -6.87
C GLY A 61 -29.72 10.90 -5.75
N TRP A 62 -28.45 11.33 -5.79
CA TRP A 62 -27.79 12.10 -4.73
C TRP A 62 -27.45 13.52 -5.20
N THR A 63 -27.10 14.39 -4.24
CA THR A 63 -26.51 15.69 -4.55
C THR A 63 -25.04 15.54 -4.96
N HIS A 64 -24.52 16.49 -5.74
CA HIS A 64 -23.10 16.50 -6.12
C HIS A 64 -22.16 16.53 -4.91
N GLY A 65 -22.52 17.28 -3.86
CA GLY A 65 -21.75 17.35 -2.62
C GLY A 65 -21.64 15.98 -1.97
N LYS A 66 -22.77 15.28 -1.80
CA LYS A 66 -22.79 13.93 -1.22
C LYS A 66 -21.95 12.94 -2.03
N VAL A 67 -22.03 12.97 -3.37
CA VAL A 67 -21.18 12.11 -4.23
C VAL A 67 -19.70 12.42 -4.01
N THR A 68 -19.33 13.69 -3.96
CA THR A 68 -17.93 14.11 -3.78
C THR A 68 -17.39 13.66 -2.42
N ASP A 69 -18.18 13.85 -1.35
CA ASP A 69 -17.77 13.49 0.00
C ASP A 69 -17.67 11.97 0.17
N THR A 70 -18.65 11.20 -0.32
CA THR A 70 -18.60 9.74 -0.28
C THR A 70 -17.47 9.17 -1.14
N ALA A 71 -17.20 9.75 -2.32
CA ALA A 71 -16.10 9.31 -3.17
C ALA A 71 -14.74 9.60 -2.55
N ARG A 72 -14.58 10.73 -1.85
CA ARG A 72 -13.37 11.02 -1.07
C ARG A 72 -13.19 10.07 0.10
N ALA A 73 -14.26 9.74 0.81
CA ALA A 73 -14.21 8.78 1.90
C ALA A 73 -13.82 7.37 1.41
N ALA A 74 -14.44 6.90 0.33
CA ALA A 74 -14.12 5.61 -0.29
C ALA A 74 -12.66 5.58 -0.80
N GLN A 75 -12.19 6.67 -1.42
CA GLN A 75 -10.80 6.78 -1.83
C GLN A 75 -9.84 6.71 -0.65
N ALA A 76 -10.13 7.44 0.43
CA ALA A 76 -9.30 7.45 1.63
C ALA A 76 -9.24 6.07 2.32
N GLU A 77 -10.36 5.33 2.34
CA GLU A 77 -10.39 3.95 2.83
C GLU A 77 -9.51 3.02 1.97
N ARG A 78 -9.60 3.15 0.64
CA ARG A 78 -8.74 2.38 -0.28
C ARG A 78 -7.26 2.75 -0.10
N ASP A 79 -6.94 4.03 0.03
CA ASP A 79 -5.57 4.48 0.27
C ASP A 79 -5.01 3.91 1.59
N GLN A 80 -5.84 3.79 2.63
CA GLN A 80 -5.48 3.14 3.89
C GLN A 80 -5.24 1.63 3.71
N HIS A 81 -6.12 0.94 2.97
CA HIS A 81 -5.95 -0.49 2.67
C HIS A 81 -4.67 -0.74 1.86
N ASP A 82 -4.37 0.13 0.90
CA ASP A 82 -3.15 0.10 0.11
C ASP A 82 -1.91 0.32 0.97
N ALA A 83 -1.92 1.33 1.85
CA ALA A 83 -0.82 1.59 2.77
C ALA A 83 -0.58 0.39 3.70
N TYR A 84 -1.66 -0.20 4.24
CA TYR A 84 -1.57 -1.42 5.04
C TYR A 84 -0.99 -2.60 4.24
N ALA A 85 -1.45 -2.81 3.01
CA ALA A 85 -0.93 -3.87 2.15
C ALA A 85 0.56 -3.69 1.82
N ARG A 86 1.00 -2.46 1.49
CA ARG A 86 2.41 -2.14 1.23
C ARG A 86 3.27 -2.39 2.46
N ARG A 87 2.78 -2.01 3.64
CA ARG A 87 3.42 -2.29 4.92
C ARG A 87 3.57 -3.79 5.14
N MET A 88 2.52 -4.58 4.92
CA MET A 88 2.54 -6.02 5.11
C MET A 88 3.50 -6.75 4.17
N ILE A 89 3.51 -6.37 2.89
CA ILE A 89 4.46 -6.90 1.91
C ILE A 89 5.89 -6.52 2.31
N SER A 90 6.15 -5.26 2.65
CA SER A 90 7.50 -4.80 3.03
C SER A 90 8.06 -5.52 4.26
N LEU A 91 7.19 -5.87 5.23
CA LEU A 91 7.62 -6.56 6.45
C LEU A 91 7.82 -8.06 6.27
N TYR A 92 7.00 -8.71 5.44
CA TYR A 92 6.92 -10.17 5.40
C TYR A 92 7.43 -10.81 4.11
N ALA A 93 7.41 -10.11 2.97
CA ALA A 93 7.92 -10.66 1.72
C ALA A 93 9.42 -11.03 1.79
N PRO A 94 10.30 -10.25 2.46
CA PRO A 94 11.71 -10.63 2.62
C PRO A 94 11.91 -11.99 3.29
N VAL A 95 11.00 -12.39 4.19
CA VAL A 95 11.08 -13.69 4.88
C VAL A 95 10.15 -14.75 4.29
N GLU A 96 9.50 -14.49 3.16
CA GLU A 96 8.54 -15.42 2.55
C GLU A 96 9.16 -16.78 2.23
N PHE A 97 10.45 -16.82 1.92
CA PHE A 97 11.18 -18.05 1.60
C PHE A 97 12.21 -18.43 2.68
N ALA A 98 12.23 -17.72 3.81
CA ALA A 98 13.12 -18.02 4.93
C ALA A 98 12.71 -19.34 5.65
N PRO A 99 13.64 -19.98 6.38
CA PRO A 99 13.35 -21.10 7.26
C PRO A 99 12.22 -20.79 8.25
N VAL A 100 11.49 -21.83 8.66
CA VAL A 100 10.33 -21.73 9.58
C VAL A 100 10.65 -20.93 10.84
N ARG A 101 11.84 -21.13 11.42
CA ARG A 101 12.29 -20.43 12.63
C ARG A 101 12.37 -18.91 12.43
N ASP A 102 12.83 -18.46 11.27
CA ASP A 102 13.03 -17.03 11.00
C ASP A 102 11.70 -16.34 10.70
N LYS A 103 10.83 -17.00 9.93
CA LYS A 103 9.43 -16.58 9.75
C LYS A 103 8.71 -16.43 11.09
N ALA A 104 8.85 -17.41 11.97
CA ALA A 104 8.28 -17.38 13.32
C ALA A 104 8.85 -16.23 14.16
N ARG A 105 10.16 -16.00 14.11
CA ARG A 105 10.80 -14.88 14.83
C ARG A 105 10.25 -13.53 14.38
N VAL A 106 10.14 -13.30 13.08
CA VAL A 106 9.62 -12.06 12.48
C VAL A 106 8.13 -11.88 12.79
N PHE A 107 7.33 -12.94 12.65
CA PHE A 107 5.90 -12.90 12.90
C PHE A 107 5.57 -12.68 14.39
N TYR A 108 6.06 -13.53 15.30
CA TYR A 108 5.76 -13.42 16.73
C TYR A 108 6.48 -12.25 17.41
N GLY A 109 7.59 -11.76 16.85
CA GLY A 109 8.23 -10.53 17.33
C GLY A 109 7.28 -9.33 17.25
N ARG A 110 6.45 -9.29 16.20
CA ARG A 110 5.40 -8.27 16.01
C ARG A 110 4.08 -8.65 16.67
N ASN A 111 3.72 -9.93 16.61
CA ASN A 111 2.46 -10.47 17.12
C ASN A 111 2.69 -11.25 18.41
N ARG A 112 3.26 -10.59 19.43
CA ARG A 112 3.65 -11.27 20.69
C ARG A 112 2.49 -11.98 21.37
N SER A 113 1.29 -11.40 21.31
CA SER A 113 0.06 -12.00 21.86
C SER A 113 -0.34 -13.32 21.18
N LEU A 114 0.11 -13.57 19.94
CA LEU A 114 -0.26 -14.77 19.19
C LEU A 114 0.68 -15.95 19.43
N ARG A 115 1.80 -15.75 20.15
CA ARG A 115 2.84 -16.77 20.32
C ARG A 115 2.33 -18.08 20.94
N ASP A 116 1.43 -17.97 21.92
CA ASP A 116 0.94 -19.12 22.69
C ASP A 116 -0.49 -19.55 22.30
N THR A 117 -1.00 -19.03 21.18
CA THR A 117 -2.38 -19.28 20.72
C THR A 117 -2.52 -20.49 19.79
N GLY A 118 -1.41 -21.13 19.43
CA GLY A 118 -1.38 -22.23 18.45
C GLY A 118 -1.43 -21.78 16.98
N VAL A 119 -1.55 -20.48 16.72
CA VAL A 119 -1.46 -19.89 15.38
C VAL A 119 -0.08 -20.18 14.79
N LYS A 120 -0.04 -20.70 13.57
CA LYS A 120 1.23 -21.04 12.88
C LYS A 120 1.73 -19.85 12.07
N ALA A 121 2.86 -19.28 12.49
CA ALA A 121 3.46 -18.12 11.83
C ALA A 121 3.65 -18.27 10.31
N THR A 122 4.00 -19.47 9.82
CA THR A 122 4.21 -19.71 8.39
C THR A 122 2.94 -19.58 7.57
N GLU A 123 1.81 -20.08 8.10
CA GLU A 123 0.51 -20.02 7.44
C GLU A 123 -0.03 -18.58 7.47
N GLU A 124 0.12 -17.89 8.60
CA GLU A 124 -0.29 -16.48 8.70
C GLU A 124 0.53 -15.54 7.82
N VAL A 125 1.85 -15.72 7.74
CA VAL A 125 2.69 -14.93 6.84
C VAL A 125 2.23 -15.12 5.39
N ALA A 126 1.98 -16.36 4.96
CA ALA A 126 1.50 -16.65 3.62
C ALA A 126 0.12 -16.01 3.36
N LYS A 127 -0.80 -16.11 4.32
CA LYS A 127 -2.14 -15.52 4.25
C LYS A 127 -2.09 -14.00 4.13
N VAL A 128 -1.36 -13.33 5.03
CA VAL A 128 -1.21 -11.86 5.04
C VAL A 128 -0.60 -11.37 3.74
N LEU A 129 0.42 -12.06 3.20
CA LEU A 129 1.01 -11.71 1.91
C LEU A 129 0.04 -11.90 0.75
N ALA A 130 -0.74 -12.99 0.75
CA ALA A 130 -1.75 -13.23 -0.29
C ALA A 130 -2.83 -12.15 -0.28
N GLU A 131 -3.36 -11.81 0.89
CA GLU A 131 -4.37 -10.74 1.06
C GLU A 131 -3.80 -9.38 0.62
N ALA A 132 -2.60 -9.02 1.07
CA ALA A 132 -1.97 -7.75 0.69
C ALA A 132 -1.70 -7.65 -0.83
N ARG A 133 -1.24 -8.74 -1.46
CA ARG A 133 -1.02 -8.79 -2.92
C ARG A 133 -2.34 -8.70 -3.69
N ALA A 134 -3.39 -9.38 -3.21
CA ALA A 134 -4.72 -9.28 -3.81
C ALA A 134 -5.26 -7.85 -3.74
N THR A 135 -5.11 -7.18 -2.60
CA THR A 135 -5.46 -5.76 -2.44
C THR A 135 -4.73 -4.90 -3.46
N LEU A 136 -3.42 -5.02 -3.61
CA LEU A 136 -2.64 -4.20 -4.55
C LEU A 136 -2.82 -4.60 -6.04
N ALA A 137 -3.29 -5.82 -6.31
CA ALA A 137 -3.64 -6.27 -7.66
C ALA A 137 -5.03 -5.82 -8.12
N ASP A 138 -5.88 -5.32 -7.22
CA ASP A 138 -7.23 -4.83 -7.54
C ASP A 138 -7.19 -3.66 -8.54
N THR A 139 -7.79 -3.84 -9.72
CA THR A 139 -7.78 -2.83 -10.80
C THR A 139 -9.09 -2.03 -10.92
N THR A 140 -10.03 -2.20 -9.98
CA THR A 140 -11.36 -1.54 -10.01
C THR A 140 -11.32 -0.02 -10.07
N THR A 141 -10.24 0.60 -9.61
CA THR A 141 -10.13 2.05 -9.39
C THR A 141 -8.80 2.59 -9.92
N GLY A 142 -8.10 1.82 -10.75
CA GLY A 142 -6.84 2.22 -11.38
C GLY A 142 -5.95 1.01 -11.71
N PRO A 143 -4.70 1.23 -12.18
CA PRO A 143 -3.79 0.13 -12.48
C PRO A 143 -3.38 -0.66 -11.24
N ALA A 144 -2.85 -1.87 -11.45
CA ALA A 144 -2.26 -2.67 -10.39
C ALA A 144 -1.10 -1.91 -9.74
N ARG A 145 -1.03 -1.96 -8.41
CA ARG A 145 0.01 -1.30 -7.61
C ARG A 145 1.20 -2.23 -7.41
N PRO A 146 2.41 -1.68 -7.22
CA PRO A 146 3.61 -2.49 -6.97
C PRO A 146 3.42 -3.34 -5.70
N SER A 147 3.72 -4.63 -5.79
CA SER A 147 3.33 -5.62 -4.76
C SER A 147 4.32 -6.79 -4.62
N ARG A 148 5.41 -6.76 -5.38
CA ARG A 148 6.45 -7.79 -5.33
C ARG A 148 7.75 -7.25 -4.76
N ILE A 149 8.69 -8.14 -4.49
CA ILE A 149 9.99 -7.76 -3.92
C ILE A 149 10.83 -6.96 -4.93
N GLU A 150 10.65 -7.23 -6.22
CA GLU A 150 11.30 -6.50 -7.31
C GLU A 150 10.83 -5.04 -7.42
N ASP A 151 9.69 -4.72 -6.80
CA ASP A 151 9.15 -3.37 -6.78
C ASP A 151 9.73 -2.52 -5.63
N PHE A 152 10.60 -3.08 -4.79
CA PHE A 152 11.07 -2.41 -3.58
C PHE A 152 12.03 -1.26 -3.95
N GLY A 153 11.79 -0.11 -3.32
CA GLY A 153 12.76 0.97 -3.30
C GLY A 153 13.73 0.79 -2.14
N ARG A 154 14.97 1.28 -2.31
CA ARG A 154 15.92 1.45 -1.22
C ARG A 154 15.64 2.74 -0.46
N TYR A 155 15.72 2.67 0.86
CA TYR A 155 15.53 3.81 1.75
C TYR A 155 16.66 3.90 2.77
N VAL A 156 17.21 5.10 2.92
CA VAL A 156 18.11 5.45 4.01
C VAL A 156 17.25 5.92 5.18
N VAL A 157 17.43 5.27 6.33
CA VAL A 157 16.75 5.58 7.59
C VAL A 157 17.81 6.07 8.58
N ILE A 158 17.62 7.30 9.06
CA ILE A 158 18.49 7.93 10.04
C ILE A 158 17.80 7.84 11.39
N PHE A 159 18.47 7.21 12.36
CA PHE A 159 18.05 7.12 13.74
C PHE A 159 18.74 8.18 14.58
N THR A 160 18.05 8.66 15.62
CA THR A 160 18.65 9.44 16.70
C THR A 160 19.42 8.51 17.66
N ARG A 161 20.21 9.09 18.56
CA ARG A 161 20.83 8.38 19.69
C ARG A 161 19.83 7.54 20.50
N GLU A 162 18.58 8.00 20.64
CA GLU A 162 17.53 7.33 21.41
C GLU A 162 16.88 6.18 20.65
N GLY A 163 17.29 5.92 19.40
CA GLY A 163 16.74 4.86 18.56
C GLY A 163 15.41 5.22 17.89
N SER A 164 15.00 6.49 17.91
CA SER A 164 13.83 6.97 17.15
C SER A 164 14.23 7.38 15.73
N ILE A 165 13.35 7.13 14.75
CA ILE A 165 13.61 7.54 13.35
C ILE A 165 13.54 9.06 13.22
N HIS A 166 14.67 9.68 12.91
CA HIS A 166 14.76 11.09 12.55
C HIS A 166 14.22 11.36 11.15
N ARG A 167 14.66 10.56 10.17
CA ARG A 167 14.31 10.77 8.75
C ARG A 167 14.35 9.47 7.95
N VAL A 168 13.48 9.39 6.95
CA VAL A 168 13.51 8.36 5.91
C VAL A 168 13.64 9.05 4.55
N LEU A 169 14.58 8.59 3.74
CA LEU A 169 14.88 9.15 2.42
C LEU A 169 14.96 8.03 1.40
N ARG A 170 14.22 8.14 0.30
CA ARG A 170 14.39 7.23 -0.84
C ARG A 170 15.79 7.41 -1.41
N VAL A 171 16.45 6.31 -1.73
CA VAL A 171 17.77 6.31 -2.37
C VAL A 171 17.60 6.60 -3.87
N PRO A 172 18.30 7.60 -4.42
CA PRO A 172 18.27 7.90 -5.84
C PRO A 172 18.93 6.79 -6.67
N ASP A 173 18.41 6.58 -7.87
CA ASP A 173 19.01 5.66 -8.84
C ASP A 173 20.33 6.22 -9.38
N ASP A 174 20.43 7.54 -9.51
CA ASP A 174 21.64 8.26 -9.93
C ASP A 174 22.77 8.13 -8.90
N GLU A 175 23.95 7.69 -9.36
CA GLU A 175 25.11 7.40 -8.50
C GLU A 175 25.65 8.64 -7.80
N GLY A 176 25.78 9.78 -8.49
CA GLY A 176 26.26 11.02 -7.89
C GLY A 176 25.32 11.53 -6.79
N LYS A 177 24.01 11.53 -7.04
CA LYS A 177 22.99 11.88 -6.03
C LYS A 177 22.98 10.90 -4.86
N ARG A 178 23.26 9.63 -5.11
CA ARG A 178 23.35 8.59 -4.07
C ARG A 178 24.53 8.83 -3.14
N GLU A 179 25.71 9.12 -3.68
CA GLU A 179 26.90 9.45 -2.89
C GLU A 179 26.73 10.75 -2.08
N GLU A 180 26.12 11.77 -2.69
CA GLU A 180 25.78 13.03 -2.02
C GLU A 180 24.83 12.78 -0.85
N GLN A 181 23.76 12.02 -1.09
CA GLN A 181 22.79 11.66 -0.05
C GLN A 181 23.41 10.81 1.05
N ALA A 182 24.26 9.83 0.71
CA ALA A 182 24.96 9.01 1.69
C ALA A 182 25.86 9.85 2.58
N SER A 183 26.62 10.78 1.99
CA SER A 183 27.48 11.72 2.71
C SER A 183 26.67 12.67 3.61
N ALA A 184 25.52 13.18 3.11
CA ALA A 184 24.64 14.04 3.89
C ALA A 184 23.98 13.28 5.05
N ALA A 185 23.56 12.03 4.83
CA ALA A 185 23.01 11.18 5.87
C ALA A 185 24.08 10.87 6.94
N ALA A 186 25.32 10.55 6.54
CA ALA A 186 26.44 10.30 7.45
C ALA A 186 26.70 11.48 8.38
N ARG A 187 26.86 12.69 7.82
CA ARG A 187 27.01 13.91 8.63
C ARG A 187 25.86 14.11 9.59
N ARG A 188 24.62 13.89 9.12
CA ARG A 188 23.44 14.10 9.95
C ARG A 188 23.33 13.08 11.09
N ALA A 189 23.72 11.84 10.86
CA ALA A 189 23.77 10.82 11.91
C ALA A 189 24.83 11.17 12.96
N GLU A 190 26.01 11.64 12.54
CA GLU A 190 27.07 12.10 13.44
C GLU A 190 26.61 13.27 14.32
N GLU A 191 25.95 14.28 13.73
CA GLU A 191 25.37 15.42 14.48
C GLU A 191 24.35 14.98 15.54
N LEU A 192 23.65 13.88 15.31
CA LEU A 192 22.61 13.35 16.20
C LEU A 192 23.13 12.30 17.19
N ASP A 193 24.42 11.97 17.15
CA ASP A 193 24.99 10.78 17.82
C ASP A 193 24.13 9.52 17.52
N GLY A 194 23.69 9.44 16.26
CA GLY A 194 22.70 8.51 15.77
C GLY A 194 23.31 7.41 14.90
N SER A 195 22.44 6.68 14.20
CA SER A 195 22.86 5.62 13.29
C SER A 195 22.11 5.67 11.97
N ILE A 196 22.64 4.95 10.98
CA ILE A 196 22.05 4.86 9.64
C ILE A 196 21.78 3.40 9.34
N LEU A 197 20.61 3.15 8.78
CA LEU A 197 20.22 1.86 8.24
C LEU A 197 19.71 2.04 6.81
N VAL A 198 20.07 1.11 5.93
CA VAL A 198 19.48 1.01 4.59
C VAL A 198 18.50 -0.16 4.59
N VAL A 199 17.26 0.10 4.18
CA VAL A 199 16.21 -0.92 4.09
C VAL A 199 15.57 -0.91 2.71
N ALA A 200 14.96 -2.03 2.33
CA ALA A 200 14.12 -2.14 1.15
C ALA A 200 12.65 -2.21 1.55
N ALA A 201 11.80 -1.42 0.88
CA ALA A 201 10.36 -1.40 1.13
C ALA A 201 9.60 -0.86 -0.10
N LEU A 202 8.28 -1.02 -0.14
CA LEU A 202 7.46 -0.49 -1.23
C LEU A 202 7.31 1.03 -1.18
N ASP A 203 7.34 1.63 0.01
CA ASP A 203 7.30 3.08 0.18
C ASP A 203 8.06 3.54 1.44
N GLY A 204 8.16 4.85 1.63
CA GLY A 204 8.88 5.44 2.75
C GLY A 204 8.19 5.29 4.12
N GLU A 205 6.89 5.00 4.15
CA GLU A 205 6.17 4.74 5.40
C GLU A 205 6.44 3.30 5.85
N ALA A 206 6.29 2.34 4.95
CA ALA A 206 6.65 0.94 5.17
C ALA A 206 8.14 0.78 5.51
N ALA A 207 9.02 1.59 4.92
CA ALA A 207 10.44 1.61 5.28
C ALA A 207 10.68 1.93 6.78
N ARG A 208 9.83 2.76 7.41
CA ARG A 208 9.93 3.03 8.85
C ARG A 208 9.66 1.78 9.67
N ASP A 209 8.58 1.07 9.34
CA ASP A 209 8.22 -0.17 10.03
C ASP A 209 9.28 -1.26 9.84
N VAL A 210 9.82 -1.38 8.61
CA VAL A 210 10.91 -2.32 8.33
C VAL A 210 12.14 -1.98 9.15
N ALA A 211 12.52 -0.71 9.23
CA ALA A 211 13.70 -0.29 9.98
C ALA A 211 13.59 -0.60 11.48
N TYR A 212 12.43 -0.40 12.10
CA TYR A 212 12.21 -0.79 13.51
C TYR A 212 12.24 -2.29 13.77
N THR A 213 12.17 -3.11 12.72
CA THR A 213 12.05 -4.56 12.83
C THR A 213 13.19 -5.30 12.14
N HIS A 214 14.18 -4.55 11.67
CA HIS A 214 15.34 -5.06 10.94
C HIS A 214 16.16 -6.03 11.81
N ASP A 215 16.23 -5.78 13.11
CA ASP A 215 16.90 -6.62 14.12
C ASP A 215 16.34 -8.07 14.18
N LEU A 216 15.09 -8.27 13.76
CA LEU A 216 14.46 -9.58 13.73
C LEU A 216 14.98 -10.47 12.58
N ALA A 217 15.41 -9.88 11.46
CA ALA A 217 15.81 -10.63 10.25
C ALA A 217 16.74 -9.85 9.28
N PRO A 218 17.93 -9.37 9.71
CA PRO A 218 18.78 -8.49 8.89
C PRO A 218 19.12 -9.07 7.51
N ALA A 219 19.58 -10.32 7.47
CA ALA A 219 20.06 -10.96 6.23
C ALA A 219 19.01 -11.04 5.12
N TYR A 220 17.72 -11.14 5.48
CA TYR A 220 16.64 -11.24 4.50
C TYR A 220 16.21 -9.86 4.00
N PHE A 221 16.28 -8.84 4.85
CA PHE A 221 16.04 -7.46 4.43
C PHE A 221 17.16 -6.93 3.52
N GLU A 222 18.41 -7.36 3.75
CA GLU A 222 19.53 -7.09 2.86
C GLU A 222 19.34 -7.75 1.50
N GLN A 223 18.89 -9.02 1.45
CA GLN A 223 18.59 -9.70 0.19
C GLN A 223 17.52 -8.95 -0.62
N ALA A 224 16.46 -8.48 0.04
CA ALA A 224 15.43 -7.65 -0.59
C ALA A 224 15.97 -6.32 -1.13
N ALA A 225 17.06 -5.80 -0.54
CA ALA A 225 17.71 -4.59 -1.03
C ALA A 225 18.60 -4.84 -2.26
N HIS A 226 18.97 -6.08 -2.56
CA HIS A 226 19.82 -6.42 -3.72
C HIS A 226 19.04 -6.83 -4.97
N VAL A 227 17.75 -7.11 -4.85
CA VAL A 227 16.82 -7.26 -5.98
C VAL A 227 16.54 -5.89 -6.61
#